data_AF-A0AAE9DUT7-F1
#
_entry.id   AF-A0AAE9DUT7-F1
#
_cell.length_a   1.000
_cell.length_b   1.000
_cell.length_c   1.000
_cell.angle_alpha   90.00
_cell.angle_beta   90.00
_cell.angle_gamma   90.00
#
_symmetry.space_group_name_H-M   'P 1'
#
loop_
_entity.id
_entity.type
_entity.pdbx_description
1 polymer ?
#
loop_
_entity_poly.entity_id
_entity_poly.type
_entity_poly.pdbx_seq_one_letter_code
_entity_poly.pdbx_strand_id
1 'polypeptide(L)'
;MGKSKSGEGNKWLKDRGEFDEEILSLADDASIIFENTGDLLKSMKNFAGSVGEQEKKHPYGKGSSAARTYGGGMKNSASAFTRSGDQFDKLFAACSAFKDHINSAILAKLISFKDIECKDIDQHMTQLKKAQKDYANKKGKKNPDPVMVEAAETSLKKLLEEAKGTLTKFNKVGCELLTQLSTDMKTGFDAYCEAGTSA
;
A
#
# COMPACT_ATOMS: atom_id res chain seq x y z
N MET A 1 -13.95 10.98 -10.25
CA MET A 1 -14.09 9.88 -11.22
C MET A 1 -12.70 9.39 -11.60
N GLY A 2 -12.22 8.34 -10.94
CA GLY A 2 -11.11 7.54 -11.42
C GLY A 2 -11.66 6.13 -11.57
N LYS A 3 -11.76 5.63 -12.81
CA LYS A 3 -12.06 4.21 -13.00
C LYS A 3 -10.83 3.45 -12.51
N SER A 4 -10.88 2.91 -11.30
CA SER A 4 -9.96 1.87 -10.88
C SER A 4 -10.08 0.76 -11.91
N LYS A 5 -9.02 0.51 -12.67
CA LYS A 5 -8.91 -0.70 -13.52
C LYS A 5 -8.61 -1.92 -12.64
N SER A 6 -9.22 -2.01 -11.46
CA SER A 6 -9.11 -3.17 -10.59
C SER A 6 -9.75 -4.33 -11.33
N GLY A 7 -8.94 -5.22 -11.89
CA GLY A 7 -9.41 -6.39 -12.64
C GLY A 7 -8.96 -6.50 -14.09
N GLU A 8 -7.98 -5.73 -14.59
CA GLU A 8 -7.34 -6.00 -15.90
C GLU A 8 -6.39 -7.22 -15.86
N GLY A 9 -6.82 -8.32 -15.24
CA GLY A 9 -6.15 -9.61 -15.29
C GLY A 9 -4.73 -9.63 -14.72
N ASN A 10 -4.18 -10.83 -14.70
CA ASN A 10 -2.81 -11.12 -14.30
C ASN A 10 -1.79 -10.06 -14.75
N LYS A 11 -1.18 -9.35 -13.79
CA LYS A 11 -0.11 -8.36 -14.02
C LYS A 11 1.04 -8.99 -14.80
N TRP A 12 1.32 -10.26 -14.53
CA TRP A 12 2.45 -10.97 -15.09
C TRP A 12 2.03 -11.85 -16.28
N LEU A 13 1.29 -12.92 -16.06
CA LEU A 13 1.00 -13.98 -17.04
C LEU A 13 -0.17 -13.63 -17.97
N LYS A 14 0.09 -12.73 -18.93
CA LYS A 14 -0.92 -12.31 -19.93
C LYS A 14 -1.20 -13.39 -20.98
N ASP A 15 -0.20 -14.20 -21.33
CA ASP A 15 -0.31 -15.30 -22.29
C ASP A 15 -0.79 -16.58 -21.59
N ARG A 16 -2.05 -16.56 -21.12
CA ARG A 16 -2.61 -17.59 -20.21
C ARG A 16 -2.56 -19.02 -20.77
N GLY A 17 -2.64 -19.20 -22.09
CA GLY A 17 -2.68 -20.52 -22.71
C GLY A 17 -1.40 -21.35 -22.56
N GLU A 18 -0.31 -20.75 -22.07
CA GLU A 18 0.99 -21.42 -21.90
C GLU A 18 1.28 -21.86 -20.46
N PHE A 19 0.36 -21.59 -19.54
CA PHE A 19 0.52 -21.86 -18.10
C PHE A 19 -0.60 -22.75 -17.58
N ASP A 20 -0.30 -23.52 -16.54
CA ASP A 20 -1.32 -24.30 -15.83
C ASP A 20 -2.30 -23.40 -15.06
N GLU A 21 -3.48 -23.92 -14.74
CA GLU A 21 -4.53 -23.16 -14.06
C GLU A 21 -4.11 -22.74 -12.63
N GLU A 22 -3.30 -23.55 -11.97
CA GLU A 22 -2.82 -23.30 -10.61
C GLU A 22 -1.99 -22.02 -10.53
N ILE A 23 -0.95 -21.88 -11.36
CA ILE A 23 -0.09 -20.69 -11.34
C ILE A 23 -0.84 -19.44 -11.81
N LEU A 24 -1.79 -19.60 -12.74
CA LEU A 24 -2.63 -18.50 -13.21
C LEU A 24 -3.53 -17.97 -12.10
N SER A 25 -4.17 -18.86 -11.35
CA SER A 25 -5.00 -18.51 -10.19
C SER A 25 -4.19 -17.77 -9.12
N LEU A 26 -3.04 -18.34 -8.73
CA LEU A 26 -2.13 -17.73 -7.77
C LEU A 26 -1.67 -16.32 -8.19
N ALA A 27 -1.35 -16.15 -9.48
CA ALA A 27 -0.90 -14.88 -10.02
C ALA A 27 -2.03 -13.86 -10.23
N ASP A 28 -3.27 -14.29 -10.43
CA ASP A 28 -4.44 -13.40 -10.44
C ASP A 28 -4.65 -12.80 -9.04
N ASP A 29 -4.67 -13.63 -7.98
CA ASP A 29 -4.78 -13.17 -6.59
C ASP A 29 -3.63 -12.23 -6.21
N ALA A 30 -2.40 -12.60 -6.57
CA ALA A 30 -1.23 -11.77 -6.29
C ALA A 30 -1.30 -10.41 -7.00
N SER A 31 -1.86 -10.36 -8.22
CA SER A 31 -2.03 -9.11 -8.96
C SER A 31 -2.99 -8.17 -8.24
N ILE A 32 -4.11 -8.70 -7.72
CA ILE A 32 -5.09 -7.93 -6.95
C ILE A 32 -4.45 -7.33 -5.70
N ILE A 33 -3.69 -8.14 -4.95
CA ILE A 33 -2.97 -7.68 -3.74
C ILE A 33 -1.95 -6.60 -4.10
N PHE A 34 -1.17 -6.81 -5.16
CA PHE A 34 -0.13 -5.87 -5.60
C PHE A 34 -0.72 -4.50 -5.94
N GLU A 35 -1.78 -4.47 -6.75
CA GLU A 35 -2.43 -3.23 -7.18
C GLU A 35 -3.06 -2.49 -5.99
N ASN A 36 -3.84 -3.20 -5.17
CA ASN A 36 -4.54 -2.61 -4.04
C ASN A 36 -3.59 -2.06 -2.98
N THR A 37 -2.50 -2.78 -2.66
CA THR A 37 -1.49 -2.28 -1.71
C THR A 37 -0.73 -1.07 -2.27
N GLY A 38 -0.49 -1.02 -3.57
CA GLY A 38 0.10 0.14 -4.25
C GLY A 38 -0.79 1.39 -4.20
N ASP A 39 -2.08 1.23 -4.50
CA ASP A 39 -3.07 2.32 -4.45
C ASP A 39 -3.31 2.80 -3.02
N LEU A 40 -3.34 1.88 -2.06
CA LEU A 40 -3.46 2.20 -0.64
C LEU A 40 -2.24 3.01 -0.16
N LEU A 41 -1.02 2.60 -0.52
CA LEU A 41 0.20 3.34 -0.21
C LEU A 41 0.16 4.76 -0.74
N LYS A 42 -0.26 4.95 -2.00
CA LYS A 42 -0.39 6.28 -2.60
C LYS A 42 -1.43 7.13 -1.86
N SER A 43 -2.58 6.55 -1.54
CA SER A 43 -3.67 7.22 -0.84
C SER A 43 -3.25 7.65 0.56
N MET A 44 -2.57 6.78 1.31
CA MET A 44 -2.10 7.08 2.66
C MET A 44 -1.00 8.15 2.68
N LYS A 45 -0.09 8.16 1.69
CA LYS A 45 0.91 9.24 1.55
C LYS A 45 0.25 10.59 1.31
N ASN A 46 -0.74 10.63 0.42
CA ASN A 46 -1.48 11.85 0.13
C ASN A 46 -2.25 12.34 1.36
N PHE A 47 -2.93 11.43 2.08
CA PHE A 47 -3.64 11.76 3.30
C PHE A 47 -2.70 12.35 4.35
N ALA A 48 -1.61 11.65 4.69
CA ALA A 48 -0.64 12.11 5.68
C ALA A 48 -0.02 13.47 5.31
N GLY A 49 0.26 13.70 4.03
CA GLY A 49 0.74 15.00 3.54
C GLY A 49 -0.29 16.13 3.64
N SER A 50 -1.58 15.82 3.49
CA SER A 50 -2.67 16.80 3.51
C SER A 50 -3.02 17.33 4.91
N VAL A 51 -2.73 16.56 5.97
CA VAL A 51 -2.95 16.99 7.36
C VAL A 51 -2.04 18.17 7.74
N GLY A 52 -1.00 18.47 6.96
CA GLY A 52 -0.13 19.62 7.15
C GLY A 52 1.11 19.31 8.01
N GLU A 53 2.15 20.11 7.82
CA GLU A 53 3.49 19.86 8.38
C GLU A 53 3.76 20.65 9.68
N GLN A 54 3.01 21.73 9.93
CA GLN A 54 3.30 22.66 11.02
C GLN A 54 2.01 23.26 11.60
N GLU A 55 1.99 23.46 12.92
CA GLU A 55 0.90 24.09 13.68
C GLU A 55 0.40 25.39 13.03
N LYS A 56 1.31 26.27 12.61
CA LYS A 56 0.99 27.56 11.96
C LYS A 56 0.31 27.43 10.59
N LYS A 57 0.41 26.26 9.94
CA LYS A 57 -0.20 25.98 8.64
C LYS A 57 -1.50 25.17 8.78
N HIS A 58 -1.69 24.49 9.92
CA HIS A 58 -2.87 23.69 10.20
C HIS A 58 -4.10 24.57 10.50
N PRO A 59 -5.31 24.26 9.98
CA PRO A 59 -6.53 25.03 10.28
C PRO A 59 -6.77 25.25 11.77
N TYR A 60 -6.68 24.19 12.58
CA TYR A 60 -6.81 24.29 14.04
C TYR A 60 -5.68 25.11 14.71
N GLY A 61 -4.42 24.98 14.29
CA GLY A 61 -3.34 25.81 14.86
C GLY A 61 -3.52 27.31 14.51
N LYS A 62 -4.02 27.62 13.32
CA LYS A 62 -4.44 29.00 12.97
C LYS A 62 -5.62 29.47 13.84
N GLY A 63 -6.61 28.60 14.05
CA GLY A 63 -7.76 28.87 14.91
C GLY A 63 -7.35 29.18 16.34
N SER A 64 -6.45 28.38 16.92
CA SER A 64 -5.88 28.61 18.26
C SER A 64 -5.15 29.95 18.35
N SER A 65 -4.24 30.22 17.41
CA SER A 65 -3.50 31.48 17.36
C SER A 65 -4.44 32.68 17.25
N ALA A 66 -5.49 32.59 16.42
CA ALA A 66 -6.48 33.64 16.28
C ALA A 66 -7.29 33.85 17.56
N ALA A 67 -7.78 32.76 18.17
CA ALA A 67 -8.56 32.81 19.42
C ALA A 67 -7.77 33.47 20.55
N ARG A 68 -6.48 33.12 20.72
CA ARG A 68 -5.59 33.76 21.70
C ARG A 68 -5.36 35.25 21.42
N THR A 69 -5.17 35.61 20.16
CA THR A 69 -4.96 37.01 19.75
C THR A 69 -6.19 37.87 20.03
N TYR A 70 -7.39 37.39 19.67
CA TYR A 70 -8.63 38.11 19.93
C TYR A 70 -8.98 38.14 21.43
N GLY A 71 -8.74 37.04 22.16
CA GLY A 71 -8.94 36.96 23.60
C GLY A 71 -8.12 37.98 24.40
N GLY A 72 -6.86 38.20 24.00
CA GLY A 72 -5.99 39.20 24.63
C GLY A 72 -6.45 40.65 24.47
N GLY A 73 -7.31 40.94 23.47
CA GLY A 73 -7.85 42.28 23.21
C GLY A 73 -9.26 42.53 23.78
N MET A 74 -9.94 41.51 24.31
CA MET A 74 -11.34 41.58 24.74
C MET A 74 -11.46 41.68 26.27
N LYS A 75 -12.30 42.57 26.80
CA LYS A 75 -12.50 42.72 28.27
C LYS A 75 -13.51 41.75 28.87
N ASN A 76 -14.60 41.44 28.16
CA ASN A 76 -15.74 40.70 28.71
C ASN A 76 -15.83 39.23 28.21
N SER A 77 -15.10 38.88 27.16
CA SER A 77 -15.18 37.56 26.48
C SER A 77 -13.83 36.85 26.38
N ALA A 78 -12.77 37.40 27.00
CA ALA A 78 -11.42 36.82 26.98
C ALA A 78 -11.40 35.34 27.38
N SER A 79 -12.12 34.97 28.44
CA SER A 79 -12.18 33.59 28.94
C SER A 79 -12.78 32.60 27.93
N ALA A 80 -13.79 33.02 27.17
CA ALA A 80 -14.40 32.20 26.12
C ALA A 80 -13.43 31.99 24.94
N PHE A 81 -12.69 33.03 24.56
CA PHE A 81 -11.67 32.94 23.52
C PHE A 81 -10.47 32.09 23.95
N THR A 82 -10.01 32.19 25.20
CA THR A 82 -8.98 31.30 25.75
C THR A 82 -9.44 29.85 25.68
N ARG A 83 -10.65 29.55 26.15
CA ARG A 83 -11.22 28.19 26.08
C ARG A 83 -11.29 27.67 24.64
N SER A 84 -11.75 28.49 23.69
CA SER A 84 -11.78 28.12 22.27
C SER A 84 -10.39 27.84 21.71
N GLY A 85 -9.38 28.62 22.10
CA GLY A 85 -7.99 28.37 21.70
C GLY A 85 -7.48 27.02 22.20
N ASP A 86 -7.76 26.68 23.46
CA ASP A 86 -7.37 25.40 24.04
C ASP A 86 -8.08 24.21 23.35
N GLN A 87 -9.35 24.37 22.96
CA GLN A 87 -10.06 23.35 22.17
C GLN A 87 -9.40 23.14 20.79
N PHE A 88 -9.02 24.23 20.12
CA PHE A 88 -8.30 24.14 18.85
C PHE A 88 -6.93 23.47 18.99
N ASP A 89 -6.19 23.73 20.06
CA ASP A 89 -4.91 23.04 20.33
C ASP A 89 -5.10 21.54 20.54
N LYS A 90 -6.13 21.12 21.29
CA LYS A 90 -6.44 19.70 21.46
C LYS A 90 -6.81 19.03 20.14
N LEU A 91 -7.63 19.67 19.31
CA LEU A 91 -7.98 19.15 17.98
C LEU A 91 -6.75 19.03 17.07
N PHE A 92 -5.85 20.03 17.12
CA PHE A 92 -4.59 19.97 16.39
C PHE A 92 -3.71 18.81 16.88
N ALA A 93 -3.59 18.61 18.19
CA ALA A 93 -2.85 17.50 18.78
C ALA A 93 -3.44 16.14 18.36
N ALA A 94 -4.77 16.00 18.35
CA ALA A 94 -5.46 14.80 17.88
C ALA A 94 -5.15 14.49 16.40
N CYS A 95 -5.23 15.50 15.51
CA CYS A 95 -4.88 15.35 14.10
C CYS A 95 -3.40 14.95 13.93
N SER A 96 -2.51 15.55 14.70
CA SER A 96 -1.07 15.29 14.64
C SER A 96 -0.75 13.86 15.09
N ALA A 97 -1.33 13.41 16.20
CA ALA A 97 -1.16 12.05 16.69
C ALA A 97 -1.69 11.01 15.68
N PHE A 98 -2.84 11.28 15.04
CA PHE A 98 -3.37 10.38 14.03
C PHE A 98 -2.49 10.33 12.77
N LYS A 99 -1.93 11.47 12.33
CA LYS A 99 -0.94 11.52 11.24
C LYS A 99 0.29 10.68 11.59
N ASP A 100 0.81 10.81 12.81
CA ASP A 100 1.99 10.05 13.26
C ASP A 100 1.72 8.56 13.33
N HIS A 101 0.51 8.16 13.75
CA HIS A 101 0.06 6.77 13.70
C HIS A 101 0.02 6.24 12.26
N ILE A 102 -0.55 6.99 11.31
CA ILE A 102 -0.54 6.59 9.90
C ILE A 102 0.88 6.45 9.36
N ASN A 103 1.78 7.39 9.69
CA ASN A 103 3.18 7.31 9.25
C ASN A 103 3.90 6.07 9.79
N SER A 104 3.75 5.81 11.09
CA SER A 104 4.52 4.77 11.79
C SER A 104 3.93 3.36 11.67
N ALA A 105 2.60 3.21 11.68
CA ALA A 105 1.93 1.91 11.68
C ALA A 105 1.46 1.47 10.30
N ILE A 106 0.99 2.41 9.46
CA ILE A 106 0.37 2.10 8.17
C ILE A 106 1.36 2.23 7.02
N LEU A 107 1.94 3.43 6.85
CA LEU A 107 2.86 3.72 5.75
C LEU A 107 4.13 2.91 5.85
N ALA A 108 4.71 2.74 7.04
CA ALA A 108 5.90 1.92 7.24
C ALA A 108 5.71 0.48 6.74
N LYS A 109 4.56 -0.15 7.05
CA LYS A 109 4.24 -1.53 6.62
C LYS A 109 4.04 -1.62 5.12
N LEU A 110 3.29 -0.69 4.53
CA LEU A 110 3.06 -0.63 3.09
C LEU A 110 4.36 -0.39 2.30
N ILE A 111 5.26 0.46 2.81
CA ILE A 111 6.57 0.69 2.21
C ILE A 111 7.42 -0.58 2.29
N SER A 112 7.49 -1.21 3.47
CA SER A 112 8.23 -2.47 3.65
C SER A 112 7.74 -3.58 2.71
N PHE A 113 6.42 -3.79 2.64
CA PHE A 113 5.82 -4.77 1.74
C PHE A 113 6.15 -4.48 0.27
N LYS A 114 6.06 -3.21 -0.15
CA LYS A 114 6.46 -2.79 -1.50
C LYS A 114 7.95 -3.06 -1.76
N ASP A 115 8.81 -2.75 -0.81
CA ASP A 115 10.26 -2.81 -1.01
C ASP A 115 10.83 -4.23 -0.94
N ILE A 116 10.12 -5.16 -0.31
CA ILE A 116 10.52 -6.55 -0.12
C ILE A 116 9.65 -7.44 -1.02
N GLU A 117 8.40 -7.67 -0.61
CA GLU A 117 7.53 -8.70 -1.21
C GLU A 117 7.15 -8.34 -2.65
N CYS A 118 6.80 -7.08 -2.94
CA CYS A 118 6.45 -6.67 -4.31
C CYS A 118 7.65 -6.72 -5.26
N LYS A 119 8.87 -6.43 -4.79
CA LYS A 119 10.07 -6.53 -5.63
C LYS A 119 10.43 -8.00 -5.90
N ASP A 120 10.34 -8.84 -4.88
CA ASP A 120 10.67 -10.26 -4.95
C ASP A 120 9.76 -11.00 -5.95
N ILE A 121 8.44 -10.78 -5.86
CA ILE A 121 7.49 -11.35 -6.83
C ILE A 121 7.70 -10.81 -8.24
N ASP A 122 7.94 -9.50 -8.42
CA ASP A 122 8.20 -8.91 -9.75
C ASP A 122 9.45 -9.55 -10.40
N GLN A 123 10.50 -9.81 -9.60
CA GLN A 123 11.72 -10.46 -10.07
C GLN A 123 11.47 -11.90 -10.53
N HIS A 124 10.84 -12.74 -9.69
CA HIS A 124 10.57 -14.15 -10.01
C HIS A 124 9.65 -14.28 -11.22
N MET A 125 8.59 -13.48 -11.29
CA MET A 125 7.66 -13.50 -12.42
C MET A 125 8.31 -13.02 -13.72
N THR A 126 9.27 -12.09 -13.65
CA THR A 126 10.06 -11.67 -14.82
C THR A 126 10.97 -12.79 -15.32
N GLN A 127 11.61 -13.53 -14.42
CA GLN A 127 12.45 -14.67 -14.77
C GLN A 127 11.64 -15.81 -15.39
N LEU A 128 10.47 -16.12 -14.82
CA LEU A 128 9.55 -17.12 -15.36
C LEU A 128 9.13 -16.81 -16.80
N LYS A 129 8.71 -15.57 -17.09
CA LYS A 129 8.38 -15.14 -18.46
C LYS A 129 9.54 -15.29 -19.43
N LYS A 130 10.76 -14.95 -18.98
CA LYS A 130 11.95 -15.08 -19.82
C LYS A 130 12.23 -16.54 -20.16
N ALA A 131 12.08 -17.44 -19.19
CA ALA A 131 12.25 -18.87 -19.40
C ALA A 131 11.16 -19.46 -20.32
N GLN A 132 9.90 -19.04 -20.16
CA GLN A 132 8.81 -19.46 -21.04
C GLN A 132 9.07 -19.02 -22.48
N LYS A 133 9.45 -17.75 -22.70
CA LYS A 133 9.83 -17.26 -24.03
C LYS A 133 11.04 -17.99 -24.62
N ASP A 134 12.05 -18.31 -23.82
CA ASP A 134 13.23 -19.07 -24.28
C ASP A 134 12.85 -20.49 -24.71
N TYR A 135 12.04 -21.20 -23.91
CA TYR A 135 11.51 -22.52 -24.27
C TYR A 135 10.70 -22.48 -25.56
N ALA A 136 9.74 -21.55 -25.66
CA ALA A 136 8.92 -21.38 -26.86
C ALA A 136 9.77 -21.10 -28.11
N ASN A 137 10.75 -20.20 -28.01
CA ASN A 137 11.65 -19.87 -29.11
C ASN A 137 12.52 -21.04 -29.55
N LYS A 138 13.02 -21.86 -28.63
CA LYS A 138 13.85 -23.03 -28.95
C LYS A 138 13.02 -24.15 -29.57
N LYS A 139 11.82 -24.40 -29.03
CA LYS A 139 10.88 -25.41 -29.53
C LYS A 139 10.30 -25.05 -30.90
N GLY A 140 10.06 -23.76 -31.16
CA GLY A 140 9.48 -23.27 -32.42
C GLY A 140 10.45 -23.15 -33.60
N LYS A 141 11.72 -23.54 -33.46
CA LYS A 141 12.69 -23.51 -34.58
C LYS A 141 12.34 -24.57 -35.62
N LYS A 142 12.63 -24.28 -36.90
CA LYS A 142 12.42 -25.21 -38.02
C LYS A 142 13.10 -26.58 -37.81
N ASN A 143 14.29 -26.57 -37.22
CA ASN A 143 15.01 -27.75 -36.74
C ASN A 143 15.42 -27.48 -35.26
N PRO A 144 14.60 -27.86 -34.28
CA PRO A 144 14.93 -27.69 -32.88
C PRO A 144 16.08 -28.62 -32.49
N ASP A 145 17.05 -28.10 -31.74
CA ASP A 145 18.08 -28.93 -31.09
C ASP A 145 17.45 -29.58 -29.84
N PRO A 146 17.31 -30.92 -29.78
CA PRO A 146 16.64 -31.59 -28.67
C PRO A 146 17.29 -31.31 -27.31
N VAL A 147 18.63 -31.23 -27.25
CA VAL A 147 19.37 -31.00 -26.01
C VAL A 147 19.10 -29.59 -25.48
N MET A 148 19.06 -28.60 -26.38
CA MET A 148 18.76 -27.22 -26.01
C MET A 148 17.29 -27.02 -25.60
N VAL A 149 16.36 -27.73 -26.23
CA VAL A 149 14.94 -27.70 -25.88
C VAL A 149 14.73 -28.34 -24.51
N GLU A 150 15.32 -29.50 -24.25
CA GLU A 150 15.23 -30.20 -22.96
C GLU A 150 15.80 -29.35 -21.83
N ALA A 151 16.99 -28.76 -22.02
CA ALA A 151 17.60 -27.86 -21.03
C ALA A 151 16.71 -26.64 -20.71
N ALA A 152 16.06 -26.06 -21.73
CA ALA A 152 15.13 -24.94 -21.53
C ALA A 152 13.86 -25.37 -20.80
N GLU A 153 13.35 -26.56 -21.09
CA GLU A 153 12.17 -27.12 -20.41
C GLU A 153 12.47 -27.39 -18.93
N THR A 154 13.62 -27.98 -18.61
CA THR A 154 14.06 -28.19 -17.21
C THR A 154 14.18 -26.87 -16.46
N SER A 155 14.77 -25.85 -17.09
CA SER A 155 14.87 -24.51 -16.49
C SER A 155 13.50 -23.88 -16.27
N LEU A 156 12.57 -24.02 -17.22
CA LEU A 156 11.20 -23.51 -17.09
C LEU A 156 10.45 -24.22 -15.95
N LYS A 157 10.52 -25.55 -15.87
CA LYS A 157 9.91 -26.34 -14.79
C LYS A 157 10.42 -25.92 -13.41
N LYS A 158 11.73 -25.70 -13.28
CA LYS A 158 12.32 -25.19 -12.03
C LYS A 158 11.76 -23.82 -11.65
N LEU A 159 11.76 -22.88 -12.58
CA LEU A 159 11.28 -21.51 -12.35
C LEU A 159 9.76 -21.44 -12.10
N LEU A 160 8.98 -22.38 -12.66
CA LEU A 160 7.56 -22.51 -12.36
C LEU A 160 7.32 -22.87 -10.90
N GLU A 161 8.02 -23.87 -10.37
CA GLU A 161 7.89 -24.27 -8.96
C GLU A 161 8.35 -23.17 -8.00
N GLU A 162 9.46 -22.49 -8.33
CA GLU A 162 9.93 -21.32 -7.57
C GLU A 162 8.88 -20.20 -7.60
N ALA A 163 8.29 -19.90 -8.76
CA ALA A 163 7.25 -18.89 -8.89
C ALA A 163 5.98 -19.25 -8.11
N LYS A 164 5.53 -20.52 -8.13
CA LYS A 164 4.39 -20.98 -7.33
C LYS A 164 4.63 -20.79 -5.84
N GLY A 165 5.83 -21.12 -5.35
CA GLY A 165 6.24 -20.88 -3.97
C GLY A 165 6.21 -19.40 -3.60
N THR A 166 6.81 -18.54 -4.44
CA THR A 166 6.83 -17.08 -4.22
C THR A 166 5.43 -16.48 -4.26
N LEU A 167 4.58 -16.89 -5.20
CA LEU A 167 3.19 -16.43 -5.29
C LEU A 167 2.37 -16.83 -4.06
N THR A 168 2.50 -18.08 -3.62
CA THR A 168 1.83 -18.59 -2.42
C THR A 168 2.23 -17.78 -1.18
N LYS A 169 3.53 -17.52 -1.01
CA LYS A 169 4.05 -16.66 0.06
C LYS A 169 3.49 -15.25 -0.05
N PHE A 170 3.56 -14.64 -1.24
CA PHE A 170 3.10 -13.27 -1.48
C PHE A 170 1.62 -13.10 -1.14
N ASN A 171 0.77 -14.03 -1.59
CA ASN A 171 -0.66 -14.01 -1.32
C ASN A 171 -0.95 -14.10 0.18
N LYS A 172 -0.29 -15.02 0.88
CA LYS A 172 -0.43 -15.16 2.33
C LYS A 172 -0.01 -13.88 3.07
N VAL A 173 1.21 -13.41 2.82
CA VAL A 173 1.77 -12.22 3.50
C VAL A 173 0.96 -10.97 3.16
N GLY A 174 0.48 -10.84 1.92
CA GLY A 174 -0.38 -9.74 1.49
C GLY A 174 -1.72 -9.71 2.22
N CYS A 175 -2.37 -10.87 2.39
CA CYS A 175 -3.62 -10.97 3.16
C CYS A 175 -3.41 -10.66 4.65
N GLU A 176 -2.32 -11.16 5.25
CA GLU A 176 -1.93 -10.85 6.62
C GLU A 176 -1.67 -9.35 6.82
N LEU A 177 -0.96 -8.72 5.87
CA LEU A 177 -0.73 -7.28 5.86
C LEU A 177 -2.05 -6.50 5.83
N LEU A 178 -2.95 -6.80 4.89
CA LEU A 178 -4.22 -6.07 4.75
C LEU A 178 -5.08 -6.20 6.01
N THR A 179 -5.09 -7.38 6.63
CA THR A 179 -5.77 -7.62 7.91
C THR A 179 -5.19 -6.75 9.02
N GLN A 180 -3.86 -6.72 9.13
CA GLN A 180 -3.19 -5.91 10.15
C GLN A 180 -3.40 -4.40 9.92
N LEU A 181 -3.32 -3.94 8.67
CA LEU A 181 -3.56 -2.53 8.33
C LEU A 181 -4.97 -2.08 8.70
N SER A 182 -5.98 -2.94 8.51
CA SER A 182 -7.35 -2.66 8.93
C SER A 182 -7.45 -2.46 10.44
N THR A 183 -6.86 -3.36 11.23
CA THR A 183 -6.83 -3.28 12.70
C THR A 183 -6.09 -2.03 13.20
N ASP A 184 -4.94 -1.73 12.62
CA ASP A 184 -4.16 -0.56 13.01
C ASP A 184 -4.87 0.74 12.64
N MET A 185 -5.48 0.79 11.45
CA MET A 185 -6.23 1.97 11.01
C MET A 185 -7.39 2.24 11.95
N LYS A 186 -8.13 1.19 12.34
CA LYS A 186 -9.21 1.30 13.31
C LYS A 186 -8.71 1.82 14.65
N THR A 187 -7.64 1.25 15.19
CA THR A 187 -7.04 1.70 16.46
C THR A 187 -6.69 3.18 16.43
N GLY A 188 -6.01 3.65 15.38
CA GLY A 188 -5.65 5.06 15.24
C GLY A 188 -6.87 5.98 15.08
N PHE A 189 -7.88 5.54 14.33
CA PHE A 189 -9.09 6.31 14.10
C PHE A 189 -9.97 6.42 15.36
N ASP A 190 -10.12 5.33 16.12
CA ASP A 190 -10.86 5.31 17.37
C ASP A 190 -10.20 6.28 18.37
N ALA A 191 -8.87 6.24 18.52
CA ALA A 191 -8.12 7.18 19.37
C ALA A 191 -8.28 8.65 18.92
N TYR A 192 -8.29 8.91 17.60
CA TYR A 192 -8.57 10.24 17.06
C TYR A 192 -9.98 10.74 17.45
N CYS A 193 -10.99 9.87 17.37
CA CYS A 193 -12.37 10.23 17.71
C CYS A 193 -12.53 10.52 19.21
N GLU A 194 -11.90 9.71 20.07
CA GLU A 194 -11.88 9.94 21.53
C GLU A 194 -11.19 11.26 21.90
N ALA A 195 -10.06 11.57 21.25
CA ALA A 195 -9.39 12.85 21.45
C ALA A 195 -10.22 14.04 20.94
N GLY A 196 -10.96 13.88 19.83
CA GLY A 196 -11.85 14.91 19.29
C GLY A 196 -13.08 15.19 20.14
N THR A 197 -13.66 14.14 20.76
CA THR A 197 -14.84 14.28 21.65
C THR A 197 -14.50 14.88 23.02
N SER A 198 -13.24 14.82 23.43
CA SER A 198 -12.72 15.42 24.67
C SER A 198 -12.14 16.83 24.49
N ALA A 199 -12.21 17.38 23.27
CA ALA A 199 -11.70 18.70 22.91
C ALA A 199 -12.49 19.85 23.55
#